data_AF-A0A177FG47-F1
#
_entry.id   AF-A0A177FG47-F1
#
_cell.length_a   1.000
_cell.length_b   1.000
_cell.length_c   1.000
_cell.angle_alpha   90.00
_cell.angle_beta   90.00
_cell.angle_gamma   90.00
#
_symmetry.space_group_name_H-M   'P 1'
#
loop_
_entity.id
_entity.type
_entity.pdbx_description
1 polymer ?
#
loop_
_entity_poly.entity_id
_entity_poly.type
_entity_poly.pdbx_seq_one_letter_code
_entity_poly.pdbx_strand_id
1 'polypeptide(L)'
;MDKFTLLLLSNCVTIRAGEDDSKFTVHEALLSKSGSPSLQKLVEPGWKESSEGCIDWRHTSSQTVERVLTWLYLRDYHSPDPVPREIGIEPDETPSRRHVSEAGVDSQPGTQTGEGIDETEVEFNDPPLDVADEPAPEPVAEVLDPADEPEPVADVVLEEPQPEVEPAEPAEPDLLEAENSELQNAIFESCSIRPLTPLGKCIGVPPVTTAHKTAAGRFEGLEFPHKYFSYGEPLLAHLEVYSFAKYHLLSELQELALQRSIVTLRKMDCTVELAEQEVSKAVEFVYANIPADRGNEEPMRKLLSQFAAMNYTSLLHGSFEALIARGGDFALDLARKLSRRLLAHGVSDELVQDELEDRIQNLEAQLQERDREIRKLNESLNEVLVWGRGISKKGKRR
;
A
#
# COMPACT_ATOMS: atom_id res chain seq x y z
N MET A 1 -28.43 31.18 13.00
CA MET A 1 -26.96 31.13 13.24
C MET A 1 -26.37 30.10 12.29
N ASP A 2 -25.25 30.40 11.66
CA ASP A 2 -24.55 29.44 10.81
C ASP A 2 -24.04 28.27 11.68
N LYS A 3 -23.97 27.06 11.11
CA LYS A 3 -23.48 25.84 11.77
C LYS A 3 -22.07 26.05 12.34
N PHE A 4 -21.26 26.85 11.66
CA PHE A 4 -19.91 27.20 12.10
C PHE A 4 -19.90 28.09 13.35
N THR A 5 -20.83 29.05 13.46
CA THR A 5 -20.96 29.88 14.67
C THR A 5 -21.34 29.03 15.89
N LEU A 6 -22.20 28.02 15.71
CA LEU A 6 -22.55 27.10 16.79
C LEU A 6 -21.39 26.18 17.21
N LEU A 7 -20.46 25.90 16.30
CA LEU A 7 -19.25 25.14 16.60
C LEU A 7 -18.32 25.96 17.50
N LEU A 8 -18.02 27.19 17.12
CA LEU A 8 -17.11 28.09 17.85
C LEU A 8 -17.64 28.52 19.23
N LEU A 9 -18.95 28.44 19.45
CA LEU A 9 -19.57 28.77 20.74
C LEU A 9 -19.69 27.56 21.68
N SER A 10 -19.30 26.36 21.23
CA SER A 10 -19.36 25.17 22.07
C SER A 10 -18.17 25.06 23.02
N ASN A 11 -18.34 24.33 24.11
CA ASN A 11 -17.27 24.01 25.04
C ASN A 11 -16.13 23.28 24.34
N CYS A 12 -14.95 23.29 24.95
CA CYS A 12 -13.79 22.59 24.45
C CYS A 12 -13.42 21.42 25.36
N VAL A 13 -12.93 20.36 24.74
CA VAL A 13 -12.37 19.15 25.37
C VAL A 13 -10.90 19.03 24.96
N THR A 14 -10.07 18.47 25.84
CA THR A 14 -8.66 18.19 25.56
C THR A 14 -8.48 16.73 25.14
N ILE A 15 -7.80 16.49 24.02
CA ILE A 15 -7.38 15.16 23.57
C ILE A 15 -5.88 15.01 23.85
N ARG A 16 -5.49 13.89 24.44
CA ARG A 16 -4.08 13.48 24.62
C ARG A 16 -3.75 12.40 23.60
N ALA A 17 -2.70 12.57 22.82
CA ALA A 17 -2.34 11.63 21.75
C ALA A 17 -0.84 11.34 21.72
N GLY A 18 -0.50 10.17 21.21
CA GLY A 18 0.87 9.68 21.05
C GLY A 18 1.60 9.38 22.35
N GLU A 19 2.79 8.79 22.21
CA GLU A 19 3.73 8.55 23.31
C GLU A 19 4.31 9.86 23.86
N ASP A 20 4.32 10.90 23.03
CA ASP A 20 4.75 12.27 23.35
C ASP A 20 3.74 13.04 24.22
N ASP A 21 2.58 12.46 24.50
CA ASP A 21 1.49 13.07 25.26
C ASP A 21 1.04 14.43 24.70
N SER A 22 1.06 14.56 23.37
CA SER A 22 0.63 15.76 22.66
C SER A 22 -0.82 16.11 23.00
N LYS A 23 -1.07 17.39 23.32
CA LYS A 23 -2.38 17.89 23.76
C LYS A 23 -3.04 18.71 22.65
N PHE A 24 -4.25 18.33 22.29
CA PHE A 24 -5.09 19.03 21.32
C PHE A 24 -6.35 19.55 22.01
N THR A 25 -6.71 20.81 21.78
CA THR A 25 -7.97 21.37 22.28
C THR A 25 -8.96 21.48 21.14
N VAL A 26 -10.11 20.83 21.27
CA VAL A 26 -11.13 20.78 20.22
C VAL A 26 -12.50 21.11 20.78
N HIS A 27 -13.38 21.58 19.91
CA HIS A 27 -14.75 21.93 20.26
C HIS A 27 -15.61 20.68 20.41
N GLU A 28 -16.34 20.51 21.51
CA GLU A 28 -17.19 19.32 21.77
C GLU A 28 -18.23 19.11 20.66
N ALA A 29 -18.80 20.21 20.14
CA ALA A 29 -19.77 20.12 19.04
C ALA A 29 -19.17 19.51 17.76
N LEU A 30 -17.85 19.49 17.62
CA LEU A 30 -17.16 18.81 16.52
C LEU A 30 -17.33 17.29 16.62
N LEU A 31 -17.10 16.74 17.82
CA LEU A 31 -17.16 15.31 18.09
C LEU A 31 -18.61 14.83 18.12
N SER A 32 -19.50 15.59 18.76
CA SER A 32 -20.94 15.31 18.81
C SER A 32 -21.60 15.28 17.42
N LYS A 33 -21.18 16.18 16.51
CA LYS A 33 -21.73 16.28 15.14
C LYS A 33 -20.88 15.57 14.09
N SER A 34 -19.92 14.76 14.49
CA SER A 34 -19.00 14.05 13.58
C SER A 34 -19.71 13.00 12.71
N GLY A 35 -20.90 12.54 13.13
CA GLY A 35 -21.59 11.40 12.52
C GLY A 35 -21.10 10.05 13.07
N SER A 36 -20.08 10.04 13.93
CA SER A 36 -19.60 8.85 14.64
C SER A 36 -20.31 8.68 15.98
N PRO A 37 -21.00 7.55 16.21
CA PRO A 37 -21.55 7.21 17.52
C PRO A 37 -20.46 7.05 18.59
N SER A 38 -19.25 6.61 18.19
CA SER A 38 -18.12 6.45 19.10
C SER A 38 -17.65 7.82 19.62
N LEU A 39 -17.42 8.78 18.73
CA LEU A 39 -16.97 10.12 19.10
C LEU A 39 -18.05 10.92 19.82
N GLN A 40 -19.32 10.75 19.43
CA GLN A 40 -20.43 11.41 20.10
C GLN A 40 -20.50 11.02 21.58
N LYS A 41 -20.33 9.73 21.90
CA LYS A 41 -20.35 9.25 23.29
C LYS A 41 -19.25 9.84 24.16
N LEU A 42 -18.08 10.16 23.59
CA LEU A 42 -16.95 10.74 24.34
C LEU A 42 -17.27 12.12 24.94
N VAL A 43 -18.22 12.84 24.35
CA VAL A 43 -18.64 14.18 24.81
C VAL A 43 -20.05 14.20 25.38
N GLU A 44 -20.77 13.09 25.32
CA GLU A 44 -22.09 12.97 25.94
C GLU A 44 -21.96 12.77 27.46
N PRO A 45 -22.80 13.45 28.27
CA PRO A 45 -22.79 13.28 29.70
C PRO A 45 -22.98 11.82 30.11
N GLY A 46 -22.16 11.35 31.06
CA GLY A 46 -22.22 9.99 31.59
C GLY A 46 -20.98 9.14 31.30
N TRP A 47 -20.04 9.66 30.52
CA TRP A 47 -18.72 9.06 30.29
C TRP A 47 -17.64 9.80 31.06
N LYS A 48 -16.59 9.09 31.47
CA LYS A 48 -15.45 9.65 32.21
C LYS A 48 -14.87 10.85 31.45
N GLU A 49 -14.70 10.68 30.15
CA GLU A 49 -14.15 11.67 29.22
C GLU A 49 -14.99 12.95 29.18
N SER A 50 -16.32 12.82 29.18
CA SER A 50 -17.25 13.95 29.22
C SER A 50 -17.19 14.72 30.56
N SER A 51 -16.92 14.01 31.66
CA SER A 51 -16.85 14.60 33.00
C SER A 51 -15.49 15.25 33.31
N GLU A 52 -14.42 14.66 32.79
CA GLU A 52 -13.05 15.15 32.97
C GLU A 52 -12.67 16.21 31.94
N GLY A 53 -13.43 16.32 30.84
CA GLY A 53 -13.08 17.18 29.71
C GLY A 53 -11.80 16.72 29.02
N CYS A 54 -11.45 15.44 29.15
CA CYS A 54 -10.22 14.87 28.61
C CYS A 54 -10.47 13.51 27.93
N ILE A 55 -10.00 13.37 26.69
CA ILE A 55 -10.07 12.15 25.89
C ILE A 55 -8.65 11.57 25.74
N ASP A 56 -8.49 10.28 26.02
CA ASP A 56 -7.21 9.59 25.96
C ASP A 56 -7.06 8.77 24.67
N TRP A 57 -6.27 9.28 23.73
CA TRP A 57 -5.88 8.63 22.48
C TRP A 57 -4.36 8.41 22.42
N ARG A 58 -3.68 8.20 23.56
CA ARG A 58 -2.23 7.94 23.59
C ARG A 58 -1.77 6.71 22.80
N HIS A 59 -2.69 5.79 22.53
CA HIS A 59 -2.45 4.63 21.66
C HIS A 59 -2.39 4.97 20.16
N THR A 60 -2.78 6.19 19.76
CA THR A 60 -2.74 6.68 18.39
C THR A 60 -1.69 7.78 18.28
N SER A 61 -0.88 7.79 17.21
CA SER A 61 0.15 8.81 17.03
C SER A 61 -0.44 10.23 17.00
N SER A 62 0.31 11.21 17.51
CA SER A 62 -0.11 12.62 17.52
C SER A 62 -0.38 13.14 16.11
N GLN A 63 0.40 12.71 15.11
CA GLN A 63 0.19 13.08 13.71
C GLN A 63 -1.10 12.49 13.12
N THR A 64 -1.45 11.24 13.44
CA THR A 64 -2.71 10.64 12.99
C THR A 64 -3.89 11.40 13.59
N VAL A 65 -3.83 11.72 14.90
CA VAL A 65 -4.86 12.52 15.58
C VAL A 65 -5.00 13.90 14.94
N GLU A 66 -3.89 14.61 14.68
CA GLU A 66 -3.92 15.90 13.99
C GLU A 66 -4.62 15.82 12.62
N ARG A 67 -4.33 14.79 11.82
CA ARG A 67 -4.98 14.57 10.51
C ARG A 67 -6.49 14.33 10.66
N VAL A 68 -6.90 13.51 11.61
CA VAL A 68 -8.32 13.25 11.90
C VAL A 68 -9.03 14.53 12.34
N LEU A 69 -8.43 15.29 13.26
CA LEU A 69 -9.00 16.54 13.75
C LEU A 69 -9.12 17.58 12.63
N THR A 70 -8.09 17.69 11.80
CA THR A 70 -8.11 18.54 10.59
C THR A 70 -9.27 18.16 9.69
N TRP A 71 -9.50 16.85 9.46
CA TRP A 71 -10.64 16.38 8.69
C TRP A 71 -11.98 16.70 9.33
N LEU A 72 -12.12 16.57 10.64
CA LEU A 72 -13.36 16.92 11.32
C LEU A 72 -13.74 18.41 11.11
N TYR A 73 -12.75 19.30 11.12
CA TYR A 73 -12.94 20.74 10.90
C TYR A 73 -13.11 21.13 9.43
N LEU A 74 -12.25 20.61 8.56
CA LEU A 74 -12.09 21.09 7.18
C LEU A 74 -12.66 20.12 6.14
N ARG A 75 -13.09 18.94 6.57
CA ARG A 75 -13.49 17.80 5.72
C ARG A 75 -12.40 17.33 4.78
N ASP A 76 -11.15 17.59 5.17
CA ASP A 76 -9.95 17.20 4.45
C ASP A 76 -8.76 17.15 5.42
N TYR A 77 -7.69 16.44 5.08
CA TYR A 77 -6.46 16.41 5.90
C TYR A 77 -5.19 16.46 5.04
N HIS A 78 -4.05 16.80 5.65
CA HIS A 78 -2.77 16.84 4.93
C HIS A 78 -2.04 15.49 5.01
N SER A 79 -1.50 15.04 3.88
CA SER A 79 -0.59 13.90 3.81
C SER A 79 0.85 14.43 3.84
N PRO A 80 1.80 13.77 4.52
CA PRO A 80 3.21 14.16 4.43
C PRO A 80 3.68 14.11 2.96
N ASP A 81 4.67 14.94 2.64
CA ASP A 81 5.29 14.91 1.32
C ASP A 81 6.13 13.63 1.16
N PRO A 82 6.26 13.10 -0.07
CA PRO A 82 7.17 11.98 -0.33
C PRO A 82 8.61 12.36 0.01
N VAL A 83 9.38 11.42 0.54
CA VAL A 83 10.77 11.65 0.98
C VAL A 83 11.74 11.33 -0.17
N PRO A 84 12.75 12.17 -0.48
CA PRO A 84 13.76 11.81 -1.47
C PRO A 84 14.43 10.47 -1.13
N ARG A 85 14.56 9.57 -2.11
CA ARG A 85 15.37 8.36 -1.95
C ARG A 85 16.83 8.78 -1.90
N GLU A 86 17.58 8.23 -0.94
CA GLU A 86 19.03 8.31 -0.96
C GLU A 86 19.52 7.44 -2.12
N ILE A 87 19.56 8.01 -3.32
CA ILE A 87 20.20 7.37 -4.47
C ILE A 87 21.68 7.35 -4.10
N GLY A 88 22.20 6.15 -3.84
CA GLY A 88 23.65 5.96 -3.83
C GLY A 88 24.16 6.47 -5.15
N ILE A 89 24.79 7.65 -5.15
CA ILE A 89 25.64 8.07 -6.25
C ILE A 89 26.79 7.08 -6.19
N GLU A 90 26.67 5.98 -6.93
CA GLU A 90 27.86 5.26 -7.36
C GLU A 90 28.76 6.31 -8.01
N PRO A 91 29.99 6.52 -7.52
CA PRO A 91 30.90 7.48 -8.11
C PRO A 91 31.18 7.00 -9.53
N ASP A 92 30.49 7.62 -10.49
CA ASP A 92 30.61 7.37 -11.91
C ASP A 92 32.09 7.43 -12.31
N GLU A 93 32.43 6.51 -13.18
CA GLU A 93 33.77 6.18 -13.58
C GLU A 93 34.54 7.45 -13.98
N THR A 94 35.74 7.58 -13.41
CA THR A 94 36.76 8.54 -13.85
C THR A 94 36.74 8.71 -15.36
N PRO A 95 36.61 9.95 -15.89
CA PRO A 95 36.70 10.16 -17.32
C PRO A 95 38.10 9.75 -17.76
N SER A 96 38.15 8.65 -18.51
CA SER A 96 39.35 8.11 -19.12
C SER A 96 40.02 9.19 -19.94
N ARG A 97 41.15 9.65 -19.40
CA ARG A 97 42.12 10.59 -19.95
C ARG A 97 42.59 10.10 -21.32
N ARG A 98 41.91 10.52 -22.39
CA ARG A 98 42.49 10.48 -23.73
C ARG A 98 43.40 11.68 -23.91
N HIS A 99 44.70 11.38 -23.89
CA HIS A 99 45.73 12.17 -24.53
C HIS A 99 45.33 12.46 -25.98
N VAL A 100 45.15 13.74 -26.32
CA VAL A 100 45.44 14.25 -27.66
C VAL A 100 46.20 15.55 -27.50
N SER A 101 47.35 15.58 -28.17
CA SER A 101 48.40 16.58 -28.10
C SER A 101 48.03 17.92 -28.75
N GLU A 102 48.51 18.98 -28.10
CA GLU A 102 49.14 20.21 -28.62
C GLU A 102 48.89 20.66 -30.07
N ALA A 103 48.26 21.83 -30.19
CA ALA A 103 48.73 23.02 -30.92
C ALA A 103 47.92 24.20 -30.34
N GLY A 104 48.46 25.14 -29.56
CA GLY A 104 49.54 26.05 -29.90
C GLY A 104 48.95 27.26 -30.62
N VAL A 105 48.60 28.35 -29.92
CA VAL A 105 48.76 29.76 -30.34
C VAL A 105 48.53 30.68 -29.11
N ASP A 106 49.51 31.56 -28.91
CA ASP A 106 49.63 32.64 -27.95
C ASP A 106 48.43 33.61 -27.88
N SER A 107 48.17 34.15 -26.68
CA SER A 107 48.26 35.61 -26.39
C SER A 107 47.78 35.94 -24.96
N GLN A 108 48.72 36.40 -24.14
CA GLN A 108 48.52 37.25 -22.95
C GLN A 108 48.72 38.73 -23.34
N PRO A 109 48.59 39.75 -22.47
CA PRO A 109 47.94 39.82 -21.14
C PRO A 109 47.06 41.09 -20.96
N GLY A 110 46.33 41.17 -19.84
CA GLY A 110 45.66 42.38 -19.36
C GLY A 110 45.41 42.36 -17.86
N THR A 111 46.19 43.15 -17.13
CA THR A 111 46.27 43.34 -15.68
C THR A 111 45.11 44.19 -15.11
N GLN A 112 44.64 43.88 -13.88
CA GLN A 112 44.27 44.83 -12.79
C GLN A 112 43.67 44.04 -11.60
N THR A 113 44.31 43.91 -10.42
CA THR A 113 44.34 44.80 -9.21
C THR A 113 43.00 45.17 -8.56
N GLY A 114 42.91 44.89 -7.25
CA GLY A 114 41.90 45.36 -6.27
C GLY A 114 41.50 44.24 -5.30
N GLU A 115 42.24 43.92 -4.24
CA GLU A 115 42.20 44.50 -2.87
C GLU A 115 40.79 44.65 -2.25
N GLY A 116 40.58 44.04 -1.06
CA GLY A 116 39.51 44.43 -0.13
C GLY A 116 38.88 43.33 0.74
N ILE A 117 39.60 42.88 1.78
CA ILE A 117 39.18 42.73 3.20
C ILE A 117 37.69 42.47 3.50
N ASP A 118 37.35 41.36 4.17
CA ASP A 118 36.80 41.40 5.55
C ASP A 118 36.78 40.00 6.20
N GLU A 119 37.51 39.89 7.31
CA GLU A 119 37.48 38.77 8.24
C GLU A 119 36.48 39.14 9.35
N THR A 120 35.56 38.25 9.70
CA THR A 120 34.85 38.38 10.98
C THR A 120 34.67 37.01 11.60
N GLU A 121 35.61 36.71 12.51
CA GLU A 121 35.47 35.71 13.56
C GLU A 121 34.32 36.11 14.48
N VAL A 122 33.43 35.15 14.79
CA VAL A 122 32.51 35.26 15.92
C VAL A 122 32.75 34.08 16.83
N GLU A 123 33.69 34.29 17.74
CA GLU A 123 33.85 33.61 19.02
C GLU A 123 32.84 34.25 20.00
N PHE A 124 31.96 33.49 20.69
CA PHE A 124 31.44 33.91 22.00
C PHE A 124 30.73 32.75 22.74
N ASN A 125 31.48 32.15 23.66
CA ASN A 125 31.18 31.82 25.06
C ASN A 125 29.91 31.02 25.44
N ASP A 126 30.18 29.80 25.92
CA ASP A 126 29.38 29.07 26.90
C ASP A 126 29.28 29.83 28.24
N PRO A 127 28.10 29.85 28.90
CA PRO A 127 27.99 30.17 30.31
C PRO A 127 27.96 28.91 31.21
N PRO A 128 28.31 29.07 32.50
CA PRO A 128 28.75 27.97 33.36
C PRO A 128 27.63 27.23 34.08
N LEU A 129 27.99 25.99 34.44
CA LEU A 129 27.40 25.10 35.45
C LEU A 129 27.03 25.86 36.73
N ASP A 130 25.77 25.71 37.16
CA ASP A 130 25.36 26.04 38.52
C ASP A 130 24.96 24.76 39.26
N VAL A 131 25.61 24.57 40.40
CA VAL A 131 25.55 23.42 41.29
C VAL A 131 24.66 23.81 42.48
N ALA A 132 23.52 23.16 42.62
CA ALA A 132 22.70 23.14 43.85
C ALA A 132 21.58 22.12 43.64
N ASP A 133 21.12 21.31 44.57
CA ASP A 133 21.53 20.90 45.90
C ASP A 133 20.62 19.68 46.14
N GLU A 134 21.17 18.56 46.58
CA GLU A 134 20.39 17.39 47.01
C GLU A 134 19.58 17.79 48.26
N PRO A 135 18.35 17.28 48.42
CA PRO A 135 18.22 16.30 49.48
C PRO A 135 17.20 15.18 49.20
N ALA A 136 17.60 13.97 49.52
CA ALA A 136 16.73 12.87 49.94
C ALA A 136 17.15 12.48 51.38
N PRO A 137 16.43 11.60 52.11
CA PRO A 137 14.99 11.34 52.20
C PRO A 137 14.49 11.45 53.67
N GLU A 138 13.17 11.62 53.90
CA GLU A 138 12.57 11.39 55.22
C GLU A 138 11.88 10.01 55.28
N PRO A 139 12.21 9.15 56.28
CA PRO A 139 11.47 7.93 56.58
C PRO A 139 10.46 8.19 57.72
N VAL A 140 9.21 7.77 57.54
CA VAL A 140 8.26 7.64 58.66
C VAL A 140 7.86 6.17 58.78
N ALA A 141 8.14 5.64 59.97
CA ALA A 141 7.91 4.28 60.40
C ALA A 141 6.48 4.03 60.90
N GLU A 142 6.12 2.74 60.83
CA GLU A 142 5.32 1.96 61.78
C GLU A 142 3.96 2.49 62.27
N VAL A 143 2.90 1.76 61.89
CA VAL A 143 1.95 1.20 62.87
C VAL A 143 1.60 -0.24 62.47
N LEU A 144 1.93 -1.17 63.36
CA LEU A 144 1.47 -2.56 63.46
C LEU A 144 0.04 -2.62 63.99
N ASP A 145 -0.76 -3.61 63.56
CA ASP A 145 -1.42 -4.55 64.48
C ASP A 145 -2.11 -5.73 63.73
N PRO A 146 -2.41 -6.86 64.43
CA PRO A 146 -2.33 -8.21 63.90
C PRO A 146 -3.65 -9.02 64.03
N ALA A 147 -3.55 -10.32 63.75
CA ALA A 147 -4.56 -11.39 63.90
C ALA A 147 -5.65 -11.39 62.80
N ASP A 148 -5.97 -12.50 62.15
CA ASP A 148 -6.44 -13.74 62.77
C ASP A 148 -6.31 -14.92 61.77
N GLU A 149 -5.58 -15.96 62.15
CA GLU A 149 -5.80 -17.33 61.68
C GLU A 149 -6.38 -18.10 62.87
N PRO A 150 -7.38 -18.98 62.65
CA PRO A 150 -7.02 -20.39 62.66
C PRO A 150 -7.74 -21.26 61.61
N GLU A 151 -7.02 -22.30 61.16
CA GLU A 151 -7.46 -23.51 60.42
C GLU A 151 -8.46 -24.40 61.21
N PRO A 152 -8.70 -25.69 60.85
CA PRO A 152 -8.89 -26.42 59.57
C PRO A 152 -10.35 -26.98 59.54
N VAL A 153 -10.88 -27.80 58.61
CA VAL A 153 -10.60 -29.20 58.23
C VAL A 153 -11.64 -29.58 57.18
N ALA A 154 -11.28 -30.30 56.11
CA ALA A 154 -12.07 -31.41 55.57
C ALA A 154 -11.34 -32.06 54.40
N ASP A 155 -10.84 -33.27 54.67
CA ASP A 155 -10.36 -34.24 53.70
C ASP A 155 -11.35 -34.42 52.53
N VAL A 156 -10.88 -34.18 51.30
CA VAL A 156 -11.48 -34.78 50.11
C VAL A 156 -10.48 -35.78 49.56
N VAL A 157 -10.84 -37.03 49.79
CA VAL A 157 -10.19 -38.27 49.37
C VAL A 157 -9.88 -38.22 47.88
N LEU A 158 -8.59 -38.34 47.54
CA LEU A 158 -8.10 -38.71 46.21
C LEU A 158 -8.39 -40.20 46.01
N GLU A 159 -9.32 -40.51 45.11
CA GLU A 159 -9.55 -41.87 44.62
C GLU A 159 -8.60 -42.14 43.44
N GLU A 160 -7.68 -43.07 43.68
CA GLU A 160 -6.75 -43.63 42.70
C GLU A 160 -7.51 -44.69 41.87
N PRO A 161 -7.53 -44.63 40.52
CA PRO A 161 -8.24 -45.62 39.73
C PRO A 161 -7.41 -46.90 39.56
N GLN A 162 -8.01 -48.04 39.91
CA GLN A 162 -7.47 -49.37 39.58
C GLN A 162 -7.76 -49.75 38.10
N PRO A 163 -6.96 -50.67 37.52
CA PRO A 163 -6.87 -50.87 36.08
C PRO A 163 -7.86 -51.94 35.61
N GLU A 164 -8.72 -51.63 34.64
CA GLU A 164 -9.48 -52.65 33.93
C GLU A 164 -9.61 -52.36 32.43
N VAL A 165 -8.96 -53.26 31.67
CA VAL A 165 -9.33 -53.79 30.36
C VAL A 165 -9.25 -52.84 29.16
N GLU A 166 -8.14 -52.96 28.41
CA GLU A 166 -8.00 -52.50 27.03
C GLU A 166 -9.12 -53.08 26.14
N PRO A 167 -9.90 -52.23 25.45
CA PRO A 167 -10.54 -52.60 24.20
C PRO A 167 -9.57 -52.33 23.05
N ALA A 168 -9.44 -53.33 22.18
CA ALA A 168 -8.59 -53.32 20.99
C ALA A 168 -8.67 -52.02 20.18
N GLU A 169 -7.50 -51.52 19.77
CA GLU A 169 -7.33 -50.43 18.82
C GLU A 169 -8.23 -50.64 17.58
N PRO A 170 -9.09 -49.68 17.22
CA PRO A 170 -9.59 -49.61 15.86
C PRO A 170 -8.43 -49.15 14.98
N ALA A 171 -8.08 -49.99 14.01
CA ALA A 171 -7.08 -49.74 12.99
C ALA A 171 -7.13 -48.28 12.50
N GLU A 172 -5.98 -47.61 12.52
CA GLU A 172 -5.79 -46.32 11.86
C GLU A 172 -6.28 -46.41 10.41
N PRO A 173 -7.26 -45.60 9.99
CA PRO A 173 -7.54 -45.48 8.58
C PRO A 173 -6.37 -44.71 7.97
N ASP A 174 -5.66 -45.36 7.03
CA ASP A 174 -4.75 -44.76 6.06
C ASP A 174 -5.29 -43.39 5.62
N LEU A 175 -4.71 -42.31 6.16
CA LEU A 175 -4.96 -40.94 5.73
C LEU A 175 -4.18 -40.68 4.43
N LEU A 176 -4.53 -41.40 3.38
CA LEU A 176 -4.27 -40.97 2.02
C LEU A 176 -5.32 -39.92 1.65
N GLU A 177 -4.92 -38.66 1.79
CA GLU A 177 -5.16 -37.58 0.82
C GLU A 177 -6.45 -37.71 -0.01
N ALA A 178 -7.61 -37.62 0.63
CA ALA A 178 -8.80 -37.14 -0.05
C ALA A 178 -8.76 -35.61 0.01
N GLU A 179 -8.00 -35.00 -0.90
CA GLU A 179 -8.09 -33.58 -1.19
C GLU A 179 -9.57 -33.24 -1.35
N ASN A 180 -10.07 -32.36 -0.48
CA ASN A 180 -11.48 -32.02 -0.41
C ASN A 180 -11.88 -31.29 -1.71
N SER A 181 -12.33 -32.06 -2.71
CA SER A 181 -12.67 -31.56 -4.04
C SER A 181 -13.79 -30.52 -3.99
N GLU A 182 -14.64 -30.54 -2.96
CA GLU A 182 -15.64 -29.49 -2.74
C GLU A 182 -15.00 -28.17 -2.31
N LEU A 183 -13.94 -28.21 -1.50
CA LEU A 183 -13.18 -27.02 -1.12
C LEU A 183 -12.41 -26.45 -2.32
N GLN A 184 -11.80 -27.32 -3.12
CA GLN A 184 -11.12 -26.92 -4.36
C GLN A 184 -12.10 -26.33 -5.38
N ASN A 185 -13.27 -26.94 -5.55
CA ASN A 185 -14.32 -26.45 -6.44
C ASN A 185 -14.93 -25.14 -5.94
N ALA A 186 -15.14 -24.97 -4.62
CA ALA A 186 -15.59 -23.70 -4.04
C ALA A 186 -14.53 -22.59 -4.19
N ILE A 187 -13.25 -22.93 -4.08
CA ILE A 187 -12.13 -22.01 -4.38
C ILE A 187 -12.14 -21.66 -5.87
N PHE A 188 -12.36 -22.64 -6.75
CA PHE A 188 -12.41 -22.47 -8.20
C PHE A 188 -13.60 -21.59 -8.64
N GLU A 189 -14.79 -21.81 -8.08
CA GLU A 189 -16.00 -21.01 -8.34
C GLU A 189 -15.88 -19.58 -7.81
N SER A 190 -15.25 -19.41 -6.63
CA SER A 190 -14.93 -18.09 -6.05
C SER A 190 -13.87 -17.33 -6.87
N CYS A 191 -13.09 -18.04 -7.70
CA CYS A 191 -12.03 -17.50 -8.56
C CYS A 191 -12.50 -17.14 -9.98
N SER A 192 -13.68 -16.51 -10.10
CA SER A 192 -14.26 -16.15 -11.40
C SER A 192 -13.24 -15.46 -12.33
N ILE A 193 -13.06 -16.07 -13.50
CA ILE A 193 -11.99 -15.88 -14.50
C ILE A 193 -11.97 -14.44 -15.02
N ARG A 194 -11.19 -13.56 -14.39
CA ARG A 194 -10.92 -12.20 -14.88
C ARG A 194 -9.51 -11.79 -14.50
N PRO A 195 -8.76 -11.08 -15.36
CA PRO A 195 -7.50 -10.46 -14.96
C PRO A 195 -7.70 -9.61 -13.70
N LEU A 196 -6.65 -9.53 -12.88
CA LEU A 196 -6.62 -8.72 -11.66
C LEU A 196 -7.24 -7.34 -11.92
N THR A 197 -8.32 -7.02 -11.21
CA THR A 197 -9.02 -5.75 -11.35
C THR A 197 -8.04 -4.58 -11.06
N PRO A 198 -7.90 -3.58 -11.95
CA PRO A 198 -7.05 -2.42 -11.69
C PRO A 198 -7.40 -1.75 -10.36
N LEU A 199 -6.42 -1.17 -9.65
CA LEU A 199 -6.60 -0.61 -8.30
C LEU A 199 -7.82 0.32 -8.16
N GLY A 200 -8.09 1.16 -9.17
CA GLY A 200 -9.25 2.07 -9.16
C GLY A 200 -10.62 1.42 -9.19
N LYS A 201 -10.68 0.16 -9.60
CA LYS A 201 -11.92 -0.60 -9.75
C LYS A 201 -12.02 -1.74 -8.74
N CYS A 202 -10.94 -2.04 -8.02
CA CYS A 202 -10.90 -3.21 -7.13
C CYS A 202 -11.77 -3.06 -5.87
N ILE A 203 -12.08 -1.81 -5.48
CA ILE A 203 -12.88 -1.51 -4.28
C ILE A 203 -14.21 -0.82 -4.58
N GLY A 204 -14.49 -0.47 -5.84
CA GLY A 204 -15.76 0.20 -6.22
C GLY A 204 -15.94 1.61 -5.65
N VAL A 205 -14.87 2.22 -5.11
CA VAL A 205 -14.90 3.59 -4.58
C VAL A 205 -14.77 4.59 -5.73
N PRO A 206 -15.59 5.66 -5.78
CA PRO A 206 -15.45 6.70 -6.78
C PRO A 206 -14.06 7.35 -6.73
N PRO A 207 -13.54 7.87 -7.86
CA PRO A 207 -12.28 8.63 -7.86
C PRO A 207 -12.38 9.81 -6.91
N VAL A 208 -11.26 10.19 -6.28
CA VAL A 208 -11.18 11.35 -5.37
C VAL A 208 -11.75 12.56 -6.11
N THR A 209 -12.95 13.01 -5.72
CA THR A 209 -13.39 14.35 -6.07
C THR A 209 -12.84 15.26 -5.00
N THR A 210 -11.67 15.84 -5.24
CA THR A 210 -11.19 16.98 -4.47
C THR A 210 -12.15 18.14 -4.75
N ALA A 211 -13.31 18.15 -4.09
CA ALA A 211 -14.36 19.12 -4.33
C ALA A 211 -13.89 20.54 -4.00
N HIS A 212 -12.86 20.67 -3.16
CA HIS A 212 -12.35 21.94 -2.69
C HIS A 212 -10.83 21.98 -2.82
N LYS A 213 -10.32 23.05 -3.45
CA LYS A 213 -8.96 23.55 -3.23
C LYS A 213 -8.88 24.06 -1.79
N THR A 214 -8.94 23.16 -0.81
CA THR A 214 -8.60 23.51 0.57
C THR A 214 -7.11 23.84 0.60
N ALA A 215 -6.68 24.68 1.54
CA ALA A 215 -5.26 25.00 1.71
C ALA A 215 -4.38 23.74 1.95
N ALA A 216 -4.99 22.59 2.27
CA ALA A 216 -4.35 21.32 2.59
C ALA A 216 -4.27 20.30 1.43
N GLY A 217 -5.02 20.49 0.34
CA GLY A 217 -5.09 19.59 -0.83
C GLY A 217 -3.89 19.67 -1.78
N ARG A 218 -2.67 19.86 -1.28
CA ARG A 218 -1.48 20.15 -2.11
C ARG A 218 -0.80 18.89 -2.69
N PHE A 219 -1.15 17.70 -2.20
CA PHE A 219 -0.48 16.44 -2.57
C PHE A 219 -0.79 15.95 -4.01
N GLU A 220 -1.98 16.26 -4.54
CA GLU A 220 -2.33 15.86 -5.92
C GLU A 220 -1.72 16.79 -6.99
N GLY A 221 -1.44 18.05 -6.65
CA GLY A 221 -0.91 19.04 -7.59
C GLY A 221 0.61 19.06 -7.72
N LEU A 222 1.33 18.41 -6.81
CA LEU A 222 2.80 18.31 -6.85
C LEU A 222 3.20 16.96 -7.47
N GLU A 223 3.79 17.02 -8.66
CA GLU A 223 4.39 15.86 -9.32
C GLU A 223 5.79 15.61 -8.74
N PHE A 224 5.85 14.75 -7.72
CA PHE A 224 7.12 14.15 -7.30
C PHE A 224 7.42 12.97 -8.23
N PRO A 225 8.60 12.90 -8.88
CA PRO A 225 8.96 11.76 -9.72
C PRO A 225 9.04 10.47 -8.91
N HIS A 226 8.25 9.46 -9.29
CA HIS A 226 8.10 8.20 -8.57
C HIS A 226 9.40 7.42 -8.34
N LYS A 227 10.41 7.65 -9.19
CA LYS A 227 11.72 7.00 -9.11
C LYS A 227 12.64 7.57 -8.03
N TYR A 228 12.46 8.84 -7.67
CA TYR A 228 13.38 9.56 -6.79
C TYR A 228 12.80 9.80 -5.41
N PHE A 229 11.54 9.43 -5.18
CA PHE A 229 10.84 9.68 -3.94
C PHE A 229 10.21 8.40 -3.38
N SER A 230 10.32 8.23 -2.08
CA SER A 230 9.63 7.24 -1.28
C SER A 230 8.23 7.71 -0.94
N TYR A 231 7.25 6.85 -1.18
CA TYR A 231 5.85 7.08 -0.83
C TYR A 231 5.42 6.27 0.39
N GLY A 232 6.35 5.60 1.07
CA GLY A 232 6.07 4.78 2.25
C GLY A 232 5.42 5.58 3.38
N GLU A 233 5.97 6.75 3.71
CA GLU A 233 5.41 7.64 4.75
C GLU A 233 4.02 8.19 4.40
N PRO A 234 3.79 8.77 3.19
CA PRO A 234 2.45 9.16 2.76
C PRO A 234 1.45 7.99 2.79
N LEU A 235 1.87 6.78 2.38
CA LEU A 235 1.01 5.62 2.39
C LEU A 235 0.63 5.26 3.84
N LEU A 236 1.62 5.13 4.73
CA LEU A 236 1.38 4.78 6.13
C LEU A 236 0.45 5.78 6.82
N ALA A 237 0.63 7.08 6.56
CA ALA A 237 -0.26 8.13 7.09
C ALA A 237 -1.73 7.90 6.70
N HIS A 238 -2.01 7.47 5.46
CA HIS A 238 -3.37 7.16 5.04
C HIS A 238 -3.90 5.86 5.68
N LEU A 239 -3.05 4.86 5.86
CA LEU A 239 -3.42 3.59 6.51
C LEU A 239 -3.77 3.80 7.99
N GLU A 240 -3.00 4.61 8.70
CA GLU A 240 -3.28 4.97 10.09
C GLU A 240 -4.60 5.73 10.24
N VAL A 241 -4.84 6.73 9.38
CA VAL A 241 -6.11 7.47 9.37
C VAL A 241 -7.28 6.54 9.05
N TYR A 242 -7.11 5.59 8.12
CA TYR A 242 -8.12 4.58 7.82
C TYR A 242 -8.41 3.69 9.03
N SER A 243 -7.36 3.21 9.71
CA SER A 243 -7.48 2.37 10.91
C SER A 243 -8.25 3.11 12.01
N PHE A 244 -7.87 4.36 12.29
CA PHE A 244 -8.57 5.22 13.24
C PHE A 244 -10.04 5.43 12.85
N ALA A 245 -10.28 5.75 11.58
CA ALA A 245 -11.63 5.98 11.07
C ALA A 245 -12.51 4.74 11.19
N LYS A 246 -11.96 3.54 10.92
CA LYS A 246 -12.67 2.27 11.10
C LYS A 246 -12.98 2.03 12.57
N TYR A 247 -12.00 2.20 13.46
CA TYR A 247 -12.18 2.01 14.90
C TYR A 247 -13.26 2.94 15.48
N HIS A 248 -13.28 4.20 15.04
CA HIS A 248 -14.26 5.20 15.47
C HIS A 248 -15.50 5.29 14.58
N LEU A 249 -15.73 4.37 13.64
CA LEU A 249 -16.93 4.36 12.77
C LEU A 249 -17.16 5.67 11.99
N LEU A 250 -16.09 6.26 11.46
CA LEU A 250 -16.11 7.45 10.60
C LEU A 250 -16.07 7.05 9.12
N SER A 251 -17.19 6.60 8.58
CA SER A 251 -17.26 6.01 7.22
C SER A 251 -16.77 6.96 6.12
N GLU A 252 -17.08 8.26 6.20
CA GLU A 252 -16.62 9.25 5.20
C GLU A 252 -15.09 9.43 5.23
N LEU A 253 -14.48 9.42 6.42
CA LEU A 253 -13.02 9.50 6.56
C LEU A 253 -12.34 8.20 6.13
N GLN A 254 -12.96 7.06 6.43
CA GLN A 254 -12.53 5.74 5.97
C GLN A 254 -12.49 5.71 4.43
N GLU A 255 -13.54 6.18 3.76
CA GLU A 255 -13.58 6.26 2.30
C GLU A 255 -12.50 7.21 1.76
N LEU A 256 -12.37 8.42 2.31
CA LEU A 256 -11.35 9.39 1.89
C LEU A 256 -9.91 8.83 2.04
N ALA A 257 -9.60 8.20 3.18
CA ALA A 257 -8.30 7.60 3.42
C ALA A 257 -8.01 6.44 2.45
N LEU A 258 -9.02 5.66 2.11
CA LEU A 258 -8.90 4.59 1.13
C LEU A 258 -8.64 5.13 -0.28
N GLN A 259 -9.38 6.16 -0.70
CA GLN A 259 -9.17 6.81 -1.99
C GLN A 259 -7.75 7.38 -2.11
N ARG A 260 -7.27 8.04 -1.06
CA ARG A 260 -5.90 8.58 -1.01
C ARG A 260 -4.84 7.47 -1.02
N SER A 261 -5.09 6.36 -0.33
CA SER A 261 -4.23 5.18 -0.40
C SER A 261 -4.13 4.63 -1.83
N ILE A 262 -5.25 4.57 -2.58
CA ILE A 262 -5.23 4.18 -4.00
C ILE A 262 -4.36 5.14 -4.83
N VAL A 263 -4.49 6.45 -4.60
CA VAL A 263 -3.68 7.46 -5.31
C VAL A 263 -2.20 7.29 -4.99
N THR A 264 -1.84 7.12 -3.72
CA THR A 264 -0.45 6.93 -3.28
C THR A 264 0.14 5.63 -3.85
N LEU A 265 -0.57 4.51 -3.79
CA LEU A 265 -0.11 3.23 -4.36
C LEU A 265 0.13 3.31 -5.87
N ARG A 266 -0.68 4.08 -6.62
CA ARG A 266 -0.44 4.28 -8.07
C ARG A 266 0.84 5.05 -8.38
N LYS A 267 1.33 5.84 -7.42
CA LYS A 267 2.57 6.62 -7.52
C LYS A 267 3.79 5.81 -7.05
N MET A 268 3.61 4.60 -6.51
CA MET A 268 4.72 3.75 -6.09
C MET A 268 5.30 2.97 -7.27
N ASP A 269 6.61 3.10 -7.48
CA ASP A 269 7.37 2.24 -8.38
C ASP A 269 7.95 1.08 -7.57
N CYS A 270 7.54 -0.16 -7.87
CA CYS A 270 8.05 -1.35 -7.16
C CYS A 270 9.36 -1.89 -7.75
N THR A 271 9.92 -1.25 -8.78
CA THR A 271 11.20 -1.64 -9.40
C THR A 271 12.41 -0.96 -8.77
N VAL A 272 12.18 0.04 -7.91
CA VAL A 272 13.25 0.77 -7.21
C VAL A 272 13.65 0.07 -5.92
N GLU A 273 14.88 0.33 -5.48
CA GLU A 273 15.40 -0.20 -4.22
C GLU A 273 14.53 0.20 -3.02
N LEU A 274 14.37 -0.74 -2.07
CA LEU A 274 13.62 -0.61 -0.82
C LEU A 274 12.10 -0.51 -0.98
N ALA A 275 11.56 -0.59 -2.21
CA ALA A 275 10.11 -0.61 -2.42
C ALA A 275 9.45 -1.81 -1.73
N GLU A 276 10.14 -2.95 -1.66
CA GLU A 276 9.70 -4.14 -0.94
C GLU A 276 9.53 -3.88 0.55
N GLN A 277 10.38 -3.04 1.16
CA GLN A 277 10.30 -2.69 2.57
C GLN A 277 9.13 -1.77 2.86
N GLU A 278 8.91 -0.78 2.00
CA GLU A 278 7.76 0.13 2.09
C GLU A 278 6.43 -0.63 2.04
N VAL A 279 6.30 -1.54 1.07
CA VAL A 279 5.10 -2.37 0.91
C VAL A 279 4.96 -3.37 2.06
N SER A 280 6.06 -3.98 2.51
CA SER A 280 6.03 -4.92 3.65
C SER A 280 5.52 -4.24 4.92
N LYS A 281 6.06 -3.07 5.26
CA LYS A 281 5.62 -2.27 6.44
C LYS A 281 4.14 -1.91 6.35
N ALA A 282 3.68 -1.48 5.17
CA ALA A 282 2.28 -1.17 4.93
C ALA A 282 1.36 -2.39 5.14
N VAL A 283 1.75 -3.55 4.60
CA VAL A 283 1.00 -4.80 4.77
C VAL A 283 0.97 -5.24 6.23
N GLU A 284 2.10 -5.24 6.91
CA GLU A 284 2.19 -5.61 8.33
C GLU A 284 1.28 -4.72 9.18
N PHE A 285 1.32 -3.41 8.96
CA PHE A 285 0.45 -2.47 9.66
C PHE A 285 -1.03 -2.80 9.43
N VAL A 286 -1.47 -2.98 8.18
CA VAL A 286 -2.89 -3.22 7.86
C VAL A 286 -3.37 -4.54 8.44
N TYR A 287 -2.61 -5.62 8.29
CA TYR A 287 -3.06 -6.92 8.77
C TYR A 287 -3.00 -7.04 10.30
N ALA A 288 -2.17 -6.24 10.98
CA ALA A 288 -2.16 -6.15 12.43
C ALA A 288 -3.30 -5.28 13.00
N ASN A 289 -3.64 -4.16 12.35
CA ASN A 289 -4.51 -3.13 12.94
C ASN A 289 -5.93 -3.10 12.35
N ILE A 290 -6.14 -3.63 11.15
CA ILE A 290 -7.42 -3.56 10.45
C ILE A 290 -7.96 -4.99 10.31
N PRO A 291 -8.86 -5.46 11.20
CA PRO A 291 -9.40 -6.81 11.12
C PRO A 291 -10.33 -6.96 9.92
N ALA A 292 -10.39 -8.19 9.39
CA ALA A 292 -11.35 -8.56 8.35
C ALA A 292 -12.79 -8.50 8.90
N ASP A 293 -13.72 -8.01 8.08
CA ASP A 293 -15.15 -8.02 8.45
C ASP A 293 -15.70 -9.43 8.28
N ARG A 294 -16.55 -9.90 9.21
CA ARG A 294 -17.11 -11.25 9.14
C ARG A 294 -17.91 -11.41 7.84
N GLY A 295 -17.39 -12.22 6.92
CA GLY A 295 -18.05 -12.58 5.67
C GLY A 295 -17.78 -11.68 4.46
N ASN A 296 -17.02 -10.58 4.60
CA ASN A 296 -16.66 -9.70 3.49
C ASN A 296 -15.15 -9.40 3.46
N GLU A 297 -14.58 -9.29 2.25
CA GLU A 297 -13.19 -8.87 2.06
C GLU A 297 -13.03 -7.40 2.49
N GLU A 298 -12.18 -7.15 3.50
CA GLU A 298 -11.97 -5.80 4.01
C GLU A 298 -11.30 -4.91 2.93
N PRO A 299 -11.85 -3.71 2.64
CA PRO A 299 -11.39 -2.85 1.55
C PRO A 299 -9.88 -2.56 1.52
N MET A 300 -9.26 -2.24 2.66
CA MET A 300 -7.84 -1.90 2.71
C MET A 300 -6.93 -3.13 2.53
N ARG A 301 -7.26 -4.26 3.17
CA ARG A 301 -6.60 -5.56 2.96
C ARG A 301 -6.71 -5.98 1.50
N LYS A 302 -7.90 -5.84 0.91
CA LYS A 302 -8.14 -6.11 -0.52
C LYS A 302 -7.25 -5.24 -1.40
N LEU A 303 -7.16 -3.94 -1.11
CA LEU A 303 -6.33 -3.00 -1.86
C LEU A 303 -4.85 -3.39 -1.84
N LEU A 304 -4.29 -3.62 -0.65
CA LEU A 304 -2.86 -3.93 -0.51
C LEU A 304 -2.51 -5.29 -1.08
N SER A 305 -3.32 -6.33 -0.81
CA SER A 305 -3.08 -7.65 -1.41
C SER A 305 -3.25 -7.64 -2.93
N GLN A 306 -4.14 -6.80 -3.48
CA GLN A 306 -4.25 -6.57 -4.91
C GLN A 306 -3.01 -5.88 -5.48
N PHE A 307 -2.54 -4.81 -4.84
CA PHE A 307 -1.33 -4.10 -5.23
C PHE A 307 -0.10 -5.02 -5.22
N ALA A 308 0.06 -5.79 -4.14
CA ALA A 308 1.11 -6.78 -3.97
C ALA A 308 1.06 -7.86 -5.08
N ALA A 309 -0.13 -8.38 -5.39
CA ALA A 309 -0.28 -9.38 -6.45
C ALA A 309 0.11 -8.84 -7.84
N MET A 310 -0.24 -7.59 -8.15
CA MET A 310 0.14 -6.95 -9.42
C MET A 310 1.66 -6.77 -9.55
N ASN A 311 2.33 -6.39 -8.46
CA ASN A 311 3.77 -6.11 -8.44
C ASN A 311 4.61 -7.28 -7.91
N TYR A 312 4.02 -8.48 -7.79
CA TYR A 312 4.61 -9.62 -7.09
C TYR A 312 6.03 -9.95 -7.53
N THR A 313 6.30 -9.97 -8.83
CA THR A 313 7.62 -10.30 -9.38
C THR A 313 8.69 -9.29 -8.98
N SER A 314 8.33 -8.01 -8.88
CA SER A 314 9.25 -6.96 -8.46
C SER A 314 9.44 -6.92 -6.94
N LEU A 315 8.46 -7.41 -6.18
CA LEU A 315 8.49 -7.40 -4.72
C LEU A 315 9.08 -8.67 -4.10
N LEU A 316 9.23 -9.78 -4.84
CA LEU A 316 9.62 -11.09 -4.31
C LEU A 316 11.12 -11.17 -3.95
N HIS A 317 11.54 -10.39 -2.96
CA HIS A 317 12.84 -10.44 -2.31
C HIS A 317 12.78 -9.78 -0.93
N GLY A 318 13.86 -9.89 -0.17
CA GLY A 318 14.06 -9.13 1.08
C GLY A 318 12.95 -9.32 2.12
N SER A 319 12.46 -8.21 2.69
CA SER A 319 11.44 -8.25 3.74
C SER A 319 10.10 -8.81 3.25
N PHE A 320 9.78 -8.65 1.96
CA PHE A 320 8.51 -9.10 1.41
C PHE A 320 8.48 -10.61 1.20
N GLU A 321 9.61 -11.20 0.81
CA GLU A 321 9.77 -12.66 0.78
C GLU A 321 9.64 -13.26 2.19
N ALA A 322 10.31 -12.67 3.19
CA ALA A 322 10.18 -13.08 4.58
C ALA A 322 8.74 -12.98 5.10
N LEU A 323 8.02 -11.91 4.71
CA LEU A 323 6.61 -11.71 5.02
C LEU A 323 5.73 -12.83 4.45
N ILE A 324 5.98 -13.27 3.21
CA ILE A 324 5.25 -14.39 2.60
C ILE A 324 5.61 -15.71 3.28
N ALA A 325 6.89 -15.95 3.56
CA ALA A 325 7.37 -17.18 4.19
C ALA A 325 6.79 -17.38 5.60
N ARG A 326 6.55 -16.28 6.34
CA ARG A 326 5.87 -16.30 7.64
C ARG A 326 4.41 -16.77 7.54
N GLY A 327 3.77 -16.63 6.39
CA GLY A 327 2.37 -16.99 6.17
C GLY A 327 1.37 -16.02 6.81
N GLY A 328 0.17 -16.52 7.10
CA GLY A 328 -0.94 -15.76 7.68
C GLY A 328 -1.96 -15.24 6.65
N ASP A 329 -2.91 -14.44 7.12
CA ASP A 329 -4.04 -13.93 6.31
C ASP A 329 -3.58 -13.23 5.03
N PHE A 330 -2.50 -12.44 5.10
CA PHE A 330 -1.96 -11.74 3.93
C PHE A 330 -1.46 -12.72 2.86
N ALA A 331 -0.65 -13.70 3.24
CA ALA A 331 -0.11 -14.69 2.31
C ALA A 331 -1.25 -15.47 1.63
N LEU A 332 -2.32 -15.77 2.38
CA LEU A 332 -3.51 -16.43 1.86
C LEU A 332 -4.27 -15.54 0.84
N ASP A 333 -4.47 -14.26 1.16
CA ASP A 333 -5.12 -13.31 0.24
C ASP A 333 -4.30 -13.07 -1.03
N LEU A 334 -2.98 -13.02 -0.90
CA LEU A 334 -2.04 -12.91 -2.01
C LEU A 334 -2.07 -14.17 -2.88
N ALA A 335 -1.97 -15.36 -2.29
CA ALA A 335 -2.00 -16.64 -3.00
C ALA A 335 -3.29 -16.80 -3.81
N ARG A 336 -4.46 -16.46 -3.23
CA ARG A 336 -5.74 -16.46 -3.96
C ARG A 336 -5.73 -15.52 -5.16
N LYS A 337 -5.11 -14.33 -5.03
CA LYS A 337 -5.01 -13.37 -6.14
C LYS A 337 -4.05 -13.86 -7.23
N LEU A 338 -2.91 -14.44 -6.86
CA LEU A 338 -1.96 -15.03 -7.80
C LEU A 338 -2.56 -16.24 -8.52
N SER A 339 -3.24 -17.13 -7.81
CA SER A 339 -3.97 -18.26 -8.39
C SER A 339 -4.97 -17.80 -9.44
N ARG A 340 -5.78 -16.77 -9.13
CA ARG A 340 -6.69 -16.16 -10.11
C ARG A 340 -5.96 -15.62 -11.33
N ARG A 341 -4.83 -14.95 -11.14
CA ARG A 341 -4.02 -14.39 -12.23
C ARG A 341 -3.46 -15.49 -13.13
N LEU A 342 -2.95 -16.59 -12.55
CA LEU A 342 -2.41 -17.72 -13.29
C LEU A 342 -3.51 -18.45 -14.08
N LEU A 343 -4.66 -18.69 -13.47
CA LEU A 343 -5.82 -19.30 -14.15
C LEU A 343 -6.33 -18.41 -15.30
N ALA A 344 -6.38 -17.09 -15.10
CA ALA A 344 -6.78 -16.16 -16.16
C ALA A 344 -5.79 -16.12 -17.33
N HIS A 345 -4.48 -16.26 -17.07
CA HIS A 345 -3.47 -16.32 -18.12
C HIS A 345 -3.51 -17.62 -18.92
N GLY A 346 -3.68 -18.78 -18.27
CA GLY A 346 -3.81 -20.06 -18.97
C GLY A 346 -5.00 -20.10 -19.94
N VAL A 347 -6.16 -19.59 -19.50
CA VAL A 347 -7.38 -19.52 -20.34
C VAL A 347 -7.23 -18.47 -21.46
N SER A 348 -6.52 -17.37 -21.20
CA SER A 348 -6.26 -16.35 -22.23
C SER A 348 -5.29 -16.84 -23.30
N ASP A 349 -4.28 -17.64 -22.94
CA ASP A 349 -3.31 -18.18 -23.89
C ASP A 349 -3.97 -19.22 -24.80
N GLU A 350 -4.84 -20.10 -24.27
CA GLU A 350 -5.62 -21.06 -25.07
C GLU A 350 -6.56 -20.35 -26.06
N LEU A 351 -7.32 -19.34 -25.63
CA LEU A 351 -8.22 -18.58 -26.50
C LEU A 351 -7.46 -17.78 -27.58
N VAL A 352 -6.31 -17.20 -27.24
CA VAL A 352 -5.46 -16.47 -28.19
C VAL A 352 -4.82 -17.43 -29.18
N GLN A 353 -4.44 -18.63 -28.74
CA GLN A 353 -3.87 -19.66 -29.60
C GLN A 353 -4.91 -20.17 -30.61
N ASP A 354 -6.13 -20.44 -30.18
CA ASP A 354 -7.24 -20.83 -31.08
C ASP A 354 -7.53 -19.72 -32.12
N GLU A 355 -7.58 -18.45 -31.70
CA GLU A 355 -7.79 -17.32 -32.63
C GLU A 355 -6.63 -17.16 -33.62
N LEU A 356 -5.39 -17.39 -33.18
CA LEU A 356 -4.22 -17.39 -34.06
C LEU A 356 -4.26 -18.53 -35.07
N GLU A 357 -4.62 -19.74 -34.64
CA GLU A 357 -4.74 -20.90 -35.51
C GLU A 357 -5.81 -20.69 -36.59
N ASP A 358 -6.98 -20.15 -36.22
CA ASP A 358 -8.03 -19.76 -37.17
C ASP A 358 -7.54 -18.70 -38.18
N ARG A 359 -6.76 -17.72 -37.70
CA ARG A 359 -6.20 -16.67 -38.56
C ARG A 359 -5.19 -17.25 -39.55
N ILE A 360 -4.33 -18.18 -39.11
CA ILE A 360 -3.34 -18.87 -39.94
C ILE A 360 -4.06 -19.68 -41.03
N GLN A 361 -5.05 -20.50 -40.66
CA GLN A 361 -5.80 -21.30 -41.62
C GLN A 361 -6.52 -20.45 -42.68
N ASN A 362 -7.10 -19.32 -42.26
CA ASN A 362 -7.75 -18.38 -43.19
C ASN A 362 -6.73 -17.74 -44.16
N LEU A 363 -5.56 -17.34 -43.67
CA LEU A 363 -4.49 -16.79 -44.51
C LEU A 363 -3.96 -17.84 -45.50
N GLU A 364 -3.81 -19.09 -45.08
CA GLU A 364 -3.42 -20.19 -45.97
C GLU A 364 -4.46 -20.43 -47.08
N ALA A 365 -5.74 -20.40 -46.75
CA ALA A 365 -6.81 -20.52 -47.73
C ALA A 365 -6.78 -19.39 -48.77
N GLN A 366 -6.53 -18.15 -48.33
CA GLN A 366 -6.39 -16.99 -49.22
C GLN A 366 -5.16 -17.09 -50.12
N LEU A 367 -4.02 -17.56 -49.59
CA LEU A 367 -2.81 -17.80 -50.37
C LEU A 367 -3.06 -18.86 -51.45
N GLN A 368 -3.72 -19.96 -51.10
CA GLN A 368 -4.06 -21.00 -52.08
C GLN A 368 -4.98 -20.47 -53.20
N GLU A 369 -5.93 -19.59 -52.87
CA GLU A 369 -6.80 -19.01 -53.88
C GLU A 369 -6.05 -18.06 -54.82
N ARG A 370 -5.19 -17.19 -54.25
CA ARG A 370 -4.28 -16.34 -55.02
C ARG A 370 -3.38 -17.15 -55.96
N ASP A 371 -2.86 -18.29 -55.50
CA ASP A 371 -2.05 -19.19 -56.35
C ASP A 371 -2.87 -19.84 -57.48
N ARG A 372 -4.15 -20.16 -57.24
CA ARG A 372 -5.05 -20.61 -58.31
C ARG A 372 -5.29 -19.51 -59.33
N GLU A 373 -5.51 -18.26 -58.89
CA GLU A 373 -5.67 -17.10 -59.77
C GLU A 373 -4.41 -16.86 -60.62
N ILE A 374 -3.22 -16.87 -60.00
CA ILE A 374 -1.93 -16.69 -60.70
C ILE A 374 -1.75 -17.77 -61.77
N ARG A 375 -2.06 -19.03 -61.45
CA ARG A 375 -1.99 -20.13 -62.43
C ARG A 375 -2.93 -19.90 -63.62
N LYS A 376 -4.19 -19.55 -63.38
CA LYS A 376 -5.16 -19.24 -64.44
C LYS A 376 -4.72 -18.07 -65.33
N LEU A 377 -4.18 -17.02 -64.73
CA LEU A 377 -3.65 -15.86 -65.46
C LEU A 377 -2.43 -16.24 -66.31
N ASN A 378 -1.53 -17.05 -65.77
CA ASN A 378 -0.36 -17.54 -66.50
C ASN A 378 -0.75 -18.45 -67.68
N GLU A 379 -1.75 -19.32 -67.51
CA GLU A 379 -2.30 -20.13 -68.60
C GLU A 379 -2.90 -19.23 -69.68
N SER A 380 -3.73 -18.26 -69.31
CA SER A 380 -4.34 -17.28 -70.24
C SER A 380 -3.27 -16.47 -70.98
N LEU A 381 -2.22 -16.03 -70.29
CA LEU A 381 -1.10 -15.30 -70.89
C LEU A 381 -0.34 -16.18 -71.90
N ASN A 382 -0.10 -17.45 -71.55
CA ASN A 382 0.53 -18.41 -72.44
C ASN A 382 -0.32 -18.68 -73.69
N GLU A 383 -1.65 -18.80 -73.56
CA GLU A 383 -2.54 -18.89 -74.71
C GLU A 383 -2.39 -17.67 -75.62
N VAL A 384 -2.48 -16.45 -75.08
CA VAL A 384 -2.32 -15.22 -75.86
C VAL A 384 -0.97 -15.17 -76.60
N LEU A 385 0.12 -15.60 -75.94
CA LEU A 385 1.46 -15.68 -76.56
C LEU A 385 1.56 -16.74 -77.67
N VAL A 386 0.78 -17.82 -77.60
CA VAL A 386 0.69 -18.84 -78.65
C VAL A 386 -0.10 -18.31 -79.85
N TRP A 387 -1.21 -17.63 -79.61
CA TRP A 387 -2.01 -16.98 -80.67
C TRP A 387 -1.24 -15.88 -81.41
N GLY A 388 -0.45 -15.07 -80.69
CA GLY A 388 0.40 -14.03 -81.29
C GLY A 388 1.48 -14.57 -82.24
N ARG A 389 1.96 -15.80 -82.04
CA ARG A 389 2.95 -16.46 -82.92
C ARG A 389 2.34 -16.98 -84.24
N GLY A 390 1.02 -17.16 -84.33
CA GLY A 390 0.34 -17.63 -85.55
C GLY A 390 0.15 -16.55 -86.62
N ILE A 391 0.12 -15.27 -86.23
CA ILE A 391 -0.23 -14.16 -87.14
C ILE A 391 1.00 -13.69 -87.96
N SER A 392 2.22 -13.96 -87.50
CA SER A 392 3.45 -13.51 -88.18
C SER A 392 3.82 -14.29 -89.47
N LYS A 393 3.16 -15.42 -89.78
CA LYS A 393 3.54 -16.28 -90.93
C LYS A 393 2.77 -16.07 -92.25
N LYS A 394 1.77 -15.17 -92.32
CA LYS A 394 0.97 -14.95 -93.56
C LYS A 394 1.38 -13.73 -94.40
N GLY A 395 2.47 -13.04 -94.08
CA GLY A 395 2.97 -11.88 -94.84
C GLY A 395 4.19 -12.18 -95.72
N LYS A 396 4.23 -13.30 -96.46
CA LYS A 396 5.33 -13.55 -97.43
C LYS A 396 5.00 -14.56 -98.54
N ARG A 397 4.05 -14.22 -99.42
CA ARG A 397 3.93 -14.74 -100.81
C ARG A 397 3.11 -13.67 -101.55
N ARG A 398 3.71 -12.78 -102.34
CA ARG A 398 4.39 -12.86 -103.64
C ARG A 398 3.49 -12.16 -104.66
#